data_AF-A0A8J5BJJ4-F1
#
_entry.id   AF-A0A8J5BJJ4-F1
#
_cell.length_a   1.000
_cell.length_b   1.000
_cell.length_c   1.000
_cell.angle_alpha   90.00
_cell.angle_beta   90.00
_cell.angle_gamma   90.00
#
_symmetry.space_group_name_H-M   'P 1'
#
loop_
_entity.id
_entity.type
_entity.pdbx_description
1 polymer ?
#
loop_
_entity_poly.entity_id
_entity_poly.type
_entity_poly.pdbx_seq_one_letter_code
_entity_poly.pdbx_strand_id
1 'polypeptide(L)'
;MDLARVEVENIEAQVPKDTVHSLFLSFGPIVEVNLHKRPSGIQHGSVQFEEAEDAAAAVDNMGGYDLFGKPLRVRLAKGDTEQFDNNKPCEYGYGVIRGLMLLRGS
;
A
#
# COMPACT_ATOMS: atom_id res chain seq x y z
N MET A 1 2.37 8.13 -12.29
CA MET A 1 2.58 7.08 -11.26
C MET A 1 1.44 7.24 -10.29
N ASP A 2 0.31 6.66 -10.64
CA ASP A 2 -0.95 6.87 -9.96
C ASP A 2 -1.02 5.87 -8.80
N LEU A 3 -1.19 6.40 -7.59
CA LEU A 3 -1.11 5.64 -6.35
C LEU A 3 -2.48 5.04 -6.04
N ALA A 4 -2.74 3.81 -6.49
CA ALA A 4 -3.98 3.10 -6.21
C ALA A 4 -3.89 2.12 -5.01
N ARG A 5 -2.83 2.18 -4.21
CA ARG A 5 -2.63 1.29 -3.06
C ARG A 5 -2.87 2.02 -1.74
N VAL A 6 -3.56 1.36 -0.82
CA VAL A 6 -3.92 1.86 0.50
C VAL A 6 -3.39 0.91 1.57
N GLU A 7 -2.75 1.44 2.60
CA GLU A 7 -2.32 0.71 3.79
C GLU A 7 -3.27 0.99 4.96
N VAL A 8 -3.63 -0.06 5.67
CA VAL A 8 -4.55 -0.05 6.81
C VAL A 8 -3.81 -0.58 8.03
N GLU A 9 -3.69 0.25 9.05
CA GLU A 9 -3.05 -0.08 10.32
C GLU A 9 -4.08 -0.07 11.45
N ASN A 10 -3.72 -0.69 12.58
CA ASN A 10 -4.54 -0.78 13.79
C ASN A 10 -5.81 -1.64 13.62
N ILE A 11 -5.74 -2.69 12.79
CA ILE A 11 -6.82 -3.64 12.61
C ILE A 11 -6.80 -4.64 13.78
N GLU A 12 -7.97 -4.92 14.35
CA GLU A 12 -8.11 -5.92 15.39
C GLU A 12 -8.00 -7.34 14.85
N ALA A 13 -7.39 -8.25 15.62
CA ALA A 13 -7.14 -9.63 15.19
C ALA A 13 -8.39 -10.45 14.83
N GLN A 14 -9.57 -9.98 15.23
CA GLN A 14 -10.85 -10.60 14.94
C GLN A 14 -11.45 -10.21 13.58
N VAL A 15 -10.90 -9.19 12.91
CA VAL A 15 -11.41 -8.72 11.63
C VAL A 15 -10.84 -9.59 10.51
N PRO A 16 -11.67 -10.36 9.78
CA PRO A 16 -11.19 -11.18 8.67
C PRO A 16 -10.94 -10.33 7.41
N LYS A 17 -10.15 -10.90 6.49
CA LYS A 17 -9.88 -10.32 5.16
C LYS A 17 -11.16 -9.98 4.42
N ASP A 18 -12.16 -10.83 4.48
CA ASP A 18 -13.44 -10.63 3.81
C ASP A 18 -14.16 -9.36 4.29
N THR A 19 -14.13 -9.06 5.59
CA THR A 19 -14.73 -7.83 6.11
C THR A 19 -14.01 -6.59 5.59
N VAL A 20 -12.67 -6.60 5.62
CA VAL A 20 -11.87 -5.51 5.06
C VAL A 20 -12.18 -5.35 3.57
N HIS A 21 -12.19 -6.45 2.81
CA HIS A 21 -12.50 -6.44 1.39
C HIS A 21 -13.88 -5.84 1.11
N SER A 22 -14.94 -6.29 1.79
CA SER A 22 -16.30 -5.74 1.60
C SER A 22 -16.42 -4.27 1.99
N LEU A 23 -15.72 -3.81 3.03
CA LEU A 23 -15.71 -2.41 3.43
C LEU A 23 -15.10 -1.53 2.34
N PHE A 24 -13.95 -1.94 1.81
CA PHE A 24 -13.24 -1.18 0.77
C PHE A 24 -13.92 -1.30 -0.60
N LEU A 25 -14.62 -2.42 -0.86
CA LEU A 25 -15.35 -2.66 -2.12
C LEU A 25 -16.51 -1.66 -2.31
N SER A 26 -17.04 -1.11 -1.22
CA SER A 26 -18.08 -0.09 -1.28
C SER A 26 -17.57 1.26 -1.81
N PHE A 27 -16.26 1.49 -1.83
CA PHE A 27 -15.65 2.71 -2.37
C PHE A 27 -15.28 2.54 -3.85
N GLY A 28 -14.78 1.36 -4.24
CA GLY A 28 -14.39 1.10 -5.62
C GLY A 28 -13.93 -0.34 -5.87
N PRO A 29 -13.67 -0.69 -7.13
CA PRO A 29 -13.16 -2.01 -7.52
C PRO A 29 -11.77 -2.27 -6.94
N ILE A 30 -11.64 -3.40 -6.24
CA ILE A 30 -10.40 -3.85 -5.60
C ILE A 30 -9.72 -4.88 -6.49
N VAL A 31 -8.43 -4.69 -6.73
CA VAL A 31 -7.55 -5.60 -7.45
C VAL A 31 -6.99 -6.68 -6.51
N GLU A 32 -6.49 -6.27 -5.34
CA GLU A 32 -5.84 -7.19 -4.39
C GLU A 32 -6.00 -6.72 -2.94
N VAL A 33 -6.15 -7.66 -2.02
CA VAL A 33 -6.10 -7.40 -0.56
C VAL A 33 -5.11 -8.33 0.10
N ASN A 34 -4.21 -7.75 0.88
CA ASN A 34 -3.20 -8.47 1.64
C ASN A 34 -3.29 -8.09 3.13
N LEU A 35 -3.52 -9.07 4.00
CA LEU A 35 -3.56 -8.89 5.45
C LEU A 35 -2.41 -9.64 6.11
N HIS A 36 -1.64 -8.91 6.91
CA HIS A 36 -0.52 -9.41 7.69
C HIS A 36 -0.83 -9.28 9.18
N LYS A 37 -0.69 -10.39 9.92
CA LYS A 37 -0.80 -10.40 11.38
C LYS A 37 0.58 -10.27 12.01
N ARG A 38 0.80 -9.24 12.83
CA ARG A 38 2.02 -9.13 13.64
C ARG A 38 1.92 -10.00 14.91
N PRO A 39 3.05 -10.48 15.45
CA PRO A 39 3.09 -11.26 16.70
C PRO A 39 2.62 -10.44 17.91
N SER A 40 2.64 -9.11 17.83
CA SER A 40 2.11 -8.19 18.84
C SER A 40 0.58 -8.19 18.97
N GLY A 41 -0.14 -8.98 18.17
CA GLY A 41 -1.60 -9.08 18.20
C GLY A 41 -2.34 -7.99 17.40
N ILE A 42 -1.61 -7.08 16.77
CA ILE A 42 -2.15 -6.06 15.87
C ILE A 42 -2.06 -6.57 14.43
N GLN A 43 -3.12 -6.40 13.65
CA GLN A 43 -3.15 -6.71 12.23
C GLN A 43 -2.96 -5.45 11.40
N HIS A 44 -2.34 -5.63 10.24
CA HIS A 44 -2.08 -4.60 9.25
C HIS A 44 -2.48 -5.14 7.89
N GLY A 45 -3.08 -4.29 7.06
CA GLY A 45 -3.58 -4.63 5.75
C GLY A 45 -3.04 -3.69 4.69
N SER A 46 -3.05 -4.16 3.46
CA SER A 46 -2.90 -3.32 2.29
C SER A 46 -3.92 -3.73 1.24
N VAL A 47 -4.55 -2.75 0.62
CA VAL A 47 -5.62 -2.89 -0.37
C VAL A 47 -5.17 -2.16 -1.63
N GLN A 48 -5.22 -2.86 -2.76
CA GLN A 48 -4.93 -2.33 -4.07
C GLN A 48 -6.25 -2.09 -4.81
N PHE A 49 -6.49 -0.85 -5.21
CA PHE A 49 -7.60 -0.44 -6.04
C PHE A 49 -7.20 -0.43 -7.51
N GLU A 50 -8.22 -0.41 -8.38
CA GLU A 50 -8.05 -0.18 -9.81
C GLU A 50 -7.72 1.29 -10.08
N GLU A 51 -8.40 2.22 -9.41
CA GLU A 51 -8.23 3.65 -9.57
C GLU A 51 -7.62 4.33 -8.33
N ALA A 52 -6.78 5.34 -8.56
CA ALA A 52 -6.16 6.12 -7.48
C ALA A 52 -7.16 7.08 -6.81
N GLU A 53 -8.20 7.50 -7.52
CA GLU A 53 -9.27 8.35 -6.99
C GLU A 53 -10.07 7.61 -5.91
N ASP A 54 -10.41 6.35 -6.15
CA ASP A 54 -11.10 5.48 -5.17
C ASP A 54 -10.23 5.25 -3.93
N ALA A 55 -8.93 5.01 -4.13
CA ALA A 55 -7.98 4.84 -3.04
C ALA A 55 -7.89 6.09 -2.16
N ALA A 56 -7.87 7.28 -2.76
CA ALA A 56 -7.86 8.55 -2.03
C ALA A 56 -9.15 8.78 -1.25
N ALA A 57 -10.32 8.52 -1.87
CA ALA A 57 -11.62 8.62 -1.21
C ALA A 57 -11.74 7.64 -0.03
N ALA A 58 -11.26 6.41 -0.20
CA ALA A 58 -11.24 5.41 0.85
C ALA A 58 -10.36 5.83 2.04
N VAL A 59 -9.20 6.43 1.78
CA VAL A 59 -8.31 6.94 2.85
C VAL A 59 -8.96 8.05 3.66
N ASP A 60 -9.63 8.99 2.99
CA ASP A 60 -10.31 10.12 3.65
C ASP A 60 -11.51 9.66 4.48
N ASN A 61 -12.30 8.71 3.97
CA ASN A 61 -13.51 8.22 4.64
C ASN A 61 -13.24 7.14 5.69
N MET A 62 -12.28 6.23 5.46
CA MET A 62 -11.95 5.14 6.40
C MET A 62 -10.85 5.53 7.39
N GLY A 63 -10.11 6.62 7.12
CA GLY A 63 -9.11 7.15 8.02
C GLY A 63 -9.72 7.67 9.31
N GLY A 64 -9.50 6.98 10.42
CA GLY A 64 -10.08 7.33 11.72
C GLY A 64 -11.43 6.70 11.99
N TYR A 65 -11.90 5.78 11.14
CA TYR A 65 -13.12 5.04 11.40
C TYR A 65 -12.95 4.10 12.59
N ASP A 66 -13.83 4.20 13.59
CA ASP A 66 -13.82 3.32 14.75
C ASP A 66 -14.36 1.93 14.39
N LEU A 67 -13.44 0.96 14.26
CA LEU A 67 -13.78 -0.43 14.04
C LEU A 67 -13.50 -1.22 15.32
N PHE A 68 -14.54 -1.80 15.92
CA PHE A 68 -14.46 -2.55 17.18
C PHE A 68 -13.86 -1.74 18.36
N GLY A 69 -14.12 -0.44 18.41
CA GLY A 69 -13.63 0.44 19.48
C GLY A 69 -12.14 0.79 19.34
N LYS A 70 -11.56 0.57 18.16
CA LYS A 70 -10.23 1.06 17.79
C LYS A 70 -10.30 1.90 16.52
N PRO A 71 -9.67 3.09 16.50
CA PRO A 71 -9.63 3.91 15.30
C PRO A 71 -8.71 3.26 14.27
N LEU A 72 -9.27 2.94 13.11
CA LEU A 72 -8.50 2.46 11.96
C LEU A 72 -7.63 3.58 11.43
N ARG A 73 -6.42 3.24 10.99
CA ARG A 73 -5.51 4.21 10.40
C ARG A 73 -5.23 3.82 8.96
N VAL A 74 -5.71 4.65 8.04
CA VAL A 74 -5.65 4.37 6.60
C VAL A 74 -4.73 5.39 5.94
N ARG A 75 -3.85 4.96 5.03
CA ARG A 75 -2.86 5.82 4.37
C ARG A 75 -2.66 5.37 2.91
N LEU A 76 -2.38 6.30 2.02
CA LEU A 76 -1.92 5.96 0.67
C LEU A 76 -0.53 5.33 0.75
N ALA A 77 -0.36 4.16 0.14
CA ALA A 77 0.94 3.52 0.02
C ALA A 77 1.79 4.30 -1.00
N LYS A 78 3.05 4.55 -0.67
CA LYS A 78 3.99 5.12 -1.64
C LYS A 78 4.29 4.05 -2.69
N GLY A 79 3.86 4.30 -3.91
CA GLY A 79 4.10 3.44 -5.06
C GLY A 79 5.58 3.32 -5.38
N ASP A 80 5.94 2.13 -5.81
CA ASP A 80 7.23 1.76 -6.39
C ASP A 80 8.46 1.78 -5.45
N THR A 81 8.49 0.78 -4.59
CA THR A 81 9.68 -0.06 -4.49
C THR A 81 9.18 -1.44 -4.17
N GLU A 82 9.20 -2.30 -5.18
CA GLU A 82 9.42 -3.75 -5.08
C GLU A 82 9.36 -4.31 -3.66
N GLN A 83 8.15 -4.53 -3.12
CA GLN A 83 7.94 -5.50 -2.05
C GLN A 83 7.60 -6.84 -2.71
N PHE A 84 8.60 -7.36 -3.44
CA PHE A 84 8.74 -8.81 -3.53
C PHE A 84 8.88 -9.32 -2.09
N ASP A 85 8.16 -10.39 -1.79
CA ASP A 85 8.41 -11.39 -0.75
C ASP A 85 9.54 -11.05 0.25
N ASN A 86 9.25 -11.22 1.54
CA ASN A 86 10.14 -10.94 2.69
C ASN A 86 11.50 -11.70 2.69
N ASN A 87 11.94 -12.27 1.56
CA ASN A 87 13.18 -13.00 1.38
C ASN A 87 13.94 -12.66 0.08
N LYS A 88 14.12 -11.37 -0.26
CA LYS A 88 15.21 -10.95 -1.16
C LYS A 88 15.91 -9.67 -0.69
N PRO A 89 17.26 -9.61 -0.67
CA PRO A 89 17.96 -8.36 -0.54
C PRO A 89 17.73 -7.51 -1.80
N CYS A 90 17.40 -6.24 -1.60
CA CYS A 90 17.19 -5.28 -2.67
C CYS A 90 18.48 -5.07 -3.49
N GLU A 91 18.41 -5.24 -4.81
CA GLU A 91 19.48 -4.84 -5.71
C GLU A 91 18.93 -3.79 -6.69
N TYR A 92 19.21 -2.52 -6.42
CA TYR A 92 18.76 -1.38 -7.22
C TYR A 92 19.69 -1.21 -8.44
N GLY A 93 19.49 -2.04 -9.46
CA GLY A 93 20.26 -2.03 -10.70
C GLY A 93 19.68 -1.08 -11.75
N TYR A 94 19.63 0.23 -11.48
CA TYR A 94 19.29 1.22 -12.50
C TYR A 94 20.47 1.40 -13.47
N GLY A 95 20.41 0.68 -14.58
CA GLY A 95 21.16 1.01 -15.78
C GLY A 95 20.74 2.39 -16.29
N VAL A 96 21.59 3.40 -16.06
CA VAL A 96 21.55 4.66 -16.79
C VAL A 96 22.94 4.98 -17.33
N ILE A 97 23.10 4.63 -18.60
CA ILE A 97 23.96 5.31 -19.56
C ILE A 97 23.82 6.84 -19.43
N ARG A 98 24.72 7.50 -18.69
CA ARG A 98 24.85 8.96 -18.72
C ARG A 98 26.31 9.35 -18.77
N GLY A 99 26.77 9.75 -19.96
CA GLY A 99 28.12 10.29 -20.14
C GLY A 99 28.52 10.47 -21.59
N LEU A 100 27.64 11.01 -22.43
CA LEU A 100 28.07 11.59 -23.70
C LEU A 100 28.85 12.89 -23.39
N MET A 101 30.06 12.97 -23.95
CA MET A 101 30.81 14.18 -24.31
C MET A 101 31.52 14.97 -23.20
N LEU A 102 32.86 14.85 -23.19
CA LEU A 102 33.73 16.02 -23.14
C LEU A 102 34.72 15.96 -24.32
N LEU A 103 34.51 16.89 -25.25
CA LEU A 103 35.42 17.24 -26.33
C LEU A 103 36.58 18.10 -25.77
N ARG A 104 37.75 17.95 -26.42
CA ARG A 104 38.85 18.92 -26.62
C ARG A 104 40.02 18.99 -25.61
N GLY A 105 41.23 18.87 -26.18
CA GLY A 105 42.47 19.58 -25.80
C GLY A 105 43.37 18.80 -24.85
N SER A 106 44.66 18.55 -25.10
CA SER A 106 45.62 19.03 -26.12
C SER A 106 46.72 18.00 -26.31
#